data_AF-A0A814QZI9-F1
#
_entry.id   AF-A0A814QZI9-F1
#
_cell.length_a   1.000
_cell.length_b   1.000
_cell.length_c   1.000
_cell.angle_alpha   90.00
_cell.angle_beta   90.00
_cell.angle_gamma   90.00
#
_symmetry.space_group_name_H-M   'P 1'
#
loop_
_entity.id
_entity.type
_entity.pdbx_description
1 polymer ?
#
loop_
_entity_poly.entity_id
_entity_poly.type
_entity_poly.pdbx_seq_one_letter_code
_entity_poly.pdbx_strand_id
1 'polypeptide(L)'
;MSWLTNNIGGHTKRAVTTGFVIGFGNISGIVVGHIYRAEDAPFFINGHLISLSFMCSILIVSLILKFSLLRGNRRRENLPSEEHKQEIERCAQEPCDSHLDFKYTT
;
A
#
# COMPACT_ATOMS: atom_id res chain seq x y z
N MET A 1 3.47 -8.22 -5.53
CA MET A 1 4.38 -7.56 -4.56
C MET A 1 5.21 -6.45 -5.22
N SER A 2 5.73 -6.64 -6.44
CA SER A 2 6.69 -5.72 -7.07
C SER A 2 6.23 -4.26 -7.16
N TRP A 3 4.95 -3.99 -7.44
CA TRP A 3 4.43 -2.61 -7.54
C TRP A 3 4.45 -1.87 -6.19
N LEU A 4 4.08 -2.54 -5.09
CA LEU A 4 4.03 -1.95 -3.75
C LEU A 4 5.44 -1.69 -3.21
N THR A 5 6.33 -2.64 -3.43
CA THR A 5 7.75 -2.55 -3.08
C THR A 5 8.47 -1.42 -3.83
N ASN A 6 8.04 -1.13 -5.07
CA ASN A 6 8.57 -0.05 -5.90
C ASN A 6 7.90 1.32 -5.64
N ASN A 7 6.87 1.38 -4.79
CA ASN A 7 6.19 2.63 -4.43
C ASN A 7 6.40 3.02 -2.96
N ILE A 8 7.26 2.31 -2.23
CA ILE A 8 7.66 2.64 -0.87
C ILE A 8 9.13 3.02 -0.88
N GLY A 9 9.43 4.28 -0.60
CA GLY A 9 10.80 4.75 -0.35
C GLY A 9 11.27 4.35 1.05
N GLY A 10 12.56 4.04 1.18
CA GLY A 10 13.18 3.68 2.45
C GLY A 10 13.15 2.18 2.77
N HIS A 11 14.27 1.64 3.24
CA HIS A 11 14.43 0.21 3.55
C HIS A 11 13.58 -0.21 4.75
N THR A 12 13.51 0.64 5.78
CA THR A 12 12.79 0.37 7.03
C THR A 12 11.28 0.30 6.78
N LYS A 13 10.73 1.27 6.05
CA LYS A 13 9.30 1.30 5.70
C LYS A 13 8.89 0.09 4.86
N ARG A 14 9.71 -0.28 3.86
CA ARG A 14 9.48 -1.48 3.05
C ARG A 14 9.48 -2.76 3.88
N ALA A 15 10.40 -2.90 4.83
CA ALA A 15 10.48 -4.07 5.69
C ALA A 15 9.24 -4.19 6.59
N VAL A 16 8.84 -3.08 7.24
CA VAL A 16 7.66 -3.04 8.11
C VAL A 16 6.38 -3.33 7.32
N THR A 17 6.18 -2.68 6.17
CA THR A 17 5.00 -2.94 5.34
C THR A 17 4.94 -4.38 4.85
N THR A 18 6.08 -4.94 4.42
CA THR A 18 6.14 -6.34 3.97
C THR A 18 5.81 -7.30 5.10
N GLY A 19 6.37 -7.07 6.30
CA GLY A 19 6.05 -7.87 7.49
C GLY A 19 4.58 -7.78 7.87
N PHE A 20 3.98 -6.59 7.79
CA PHE A 20 2.56 -6.39 8.08
C PHE A 20 1.66 -7.14 7.09
N VAL A 21 1.96 -7.07 5.79
CA VAL A 21 1.21 -7.81 4.75
C VAL A 21 1.29 -9.32 4.98
N ILE A 22 2.45 -9.84 5.34
CA ILE A 22 2.63 -11.27 5.65
C ILE A 22 1.84 -11.66 6.90
N GLY A 23 1.92 -10.85 7.97
CA GLY A 23 1.16 -11.10 9.20
C GLY A 23 -0.34 -11.12 8.96
N PHE A 24 -0.86 -10.15 8.19
CA PHE A 24 -2.27 -10.09 7.83
C PHE A 24 -2.71 -11.27 6.96
N GLY A 25 -1.84 -11.76 6.07
CA GLY A 25 -2.08 -12.94 5.25
C GLY A 25 -2.25 -14.23 6.06
N ASN A 26 -1.58 -14.36 7.21
CA ASN A 26 -1.76 -15.50 8.11
C ASN A 26 -3.11 -15.44 8.84
N ILE A 27 -3.52 -14.23 9.27
CA ILE A 27 -4.78 -14.03 10.00
C ILE A 27 -5.99 -14.23 9.07
N SER A 28 -5.90 -13.77 7.82
CA SER A 28 -7.00 -13.92 6.86
C SER A 28 -7.37 -15.39 6.60
N GLY A 29 -6.38 -16.30 6.59
CA GLY A 29 -6.63 -17.74 6.44
C GLY A 29 -7.50 -18.34 7.55
N ILE A 30 -7.32 -17.89 8.79
CA ILE A 30 -8.11 -18.35 9.96
C ILE A 30 -9.56 -17.82 9.89
N VAL A 31 -9.71 -16.55 9.47
CA VAL A 31 -11.02 -15.88 9.38
C VAL A 31 -11.85 -16.47 8.24
N VAL A 32 -11.25 -16.80 7.09
CA VAL A 32 -11.97 -17.37 5.94
C VAL A 32 -12.61 -18.72 6.27
N GLY A 33 -11.98 -19.53 7.12
CA GLY A 33 -12.56 -20.79 7.61
C GLY A 33 -13.87 -20.61 8.38
N HIS A 34 -14.13 -19.42 8.94
CA HIS A 34 -15.36 -19.11 9.67
C HIS A 34 -16.47 -18.51 8.79
N ILE A 35 -16.18 -18.16 7.52
CA ILE A 35 -17.12 -17.50 6.62
C ILE A 35 -18.08 -18.50 5.96
N TYR A 36 -17.63 -19.73 5.70
CA TYR A 36 -18.46 -20.78 5.10
C TYR A 36 -19.05 -21.68 6.18
N ARG A 37 -20.18 -21.27 6.76
CA ARG A 37 -20.93 -22.10 7.72
C ARG A 37 -21.82 -23.09 6.97
N ALA A 38 -21.92 -24.32 7.48
CA ALA A 38 -22.71 -25.42 6.88
C ALA A 38 -24.22 -25.13 6.80
N GLU A 39 -24.67 -24.17 7.59
CA GLU A 39 -26.05 -23.67 7.72
C GLU A 39 -26.52 -22.80 6.53
N ASP A 40 -25.59 -22.32 5.68
CA ASP A 40 -25.91 -21.50 4.49
C ASP A 40 -25.98 -22.31 3.17
N ALA A 41 -25.98 -23.64 3.26
CA ALA A 41 -26.19 -24.52 2.12
C ALA A 41 -27.63 -24.39 1.56
N PRO A 42 -27.87 -24.50 0.24
CA PRO A 42 -26.93 -24.88 -0.82
C PRO A 42 -26.31 -23.71 -1.61
N PHE A 43 -26.78 -22.47 -1.42
CA PHE A 43 -26.40 -21.34 -2.29
C PHE A 43 -25.27 -20.46 -1.71
N PHE A 44 -24.90 -20.60 -0.43
CA PHE A 44 -23.76 -19.92 0.21
C PHE A 44 -23.65 -18.41 -0.13
N ILE A 45 -24.79 -17.71 -0.16
CA ILE A 45 -24.90 -16.32 -0.61
C ILE A 45 -24.04 -15.39 0.26
N ASN A 46 -24.02 -15.66 1.57
CA ASN A 46 -23.26 -14.88 2.54
C ASN A 46 -21.75 -14.91 2.26
N GLY A 47 -21.20 -16.07 1.89
CA GLY A 47 -19.78 -16.21 1.55
C GLY A 47 -19.40 -15.45 0.27
N HIS A 48 -20.27 -15.46 -0.74
CA HIS A 48 -20.07 -14.69 -1.97
C HIS A 48 -20.15 -13.18 -1.73
N LEU A 49 -21.11 -12.71 -0.93
CA LEU A 49 -21.24 -11.29 -0.59
C LEU A 49 -20.03 -10.77 0.19
N ILE A 50 -19.51 -11.55 1.13
CA ILE A 50 -18.31 -11.17 1.89
C ILE A 50 -17.09 -11.10 0.96
N SER A 51 -16.92 -12.11 0.10
CA SER A 51 -15.82 -12.13 -0.89
C SER A 51 -15.88 -10.95 -1.84
N LEU A 52 -17.07 -10.61 -2.34
CA LEU A 52 -17.28 -9.45 -3.21
C LEU A 52 -16.97 -8.14 -2.47
N SER A 53 -17.41 -8.02 -1.21
CA SER A 53 -17.13 -6.85 -0.37
C SER A 53 -15.63 -6.64 -0.18
N PHE A 54 -14.88 -7.70 0.15
CA PHE A 54 -13.42 -7.63 0.27
C PHE A 54 -12.74 -7.24 -1.05
N MET A 55 -13.19 -7.79 -2.17
CA MET A 55 -12.65 -7.42 -3.49
C MET A 55 -12.91 -5.93 -3.80
N CYS A 56 -14.11 -5.43 -3.54
CA CYS A 56 -14.43 -4.02 -3.68
C CYS A 56 -13.58 -3.13 -2.75
N SER A 57 -13.40 -3.51 -1.48
CA SER A 57 -12.55 -2.77 -0.55
C SER A 57 -11.09 -2.70 -1.03
N ILE A 58 -10.53 -3.80 -1.53
CA ILE A 58 -9.15 -3.82 -2.07
C ILE A 58 -9.04 -2.89 -3.29
N LEU A 59 -10.03 -2.88 -4.18
CA LEU A 59 -10.06 -1.97 -5.32
C LEU A 59 -10.08 -0.51 -4.88
N ILE A 60 -10.94 -0.15 -3.92
CA ILE A 60 -11.04 1.21 -3.39
C ILE A 60 -9.71 1.66 -2.78
N VAL A 61 -9.10 0.83 -1.93
CA VAL A 61 -7.80 1.14 -1.30
C VAL A 61 -6.71 1.30 -2.36
N SER A 62 -6.70 0.46 -3.39
CA SER A 62 -5.74 0.55 -4.49
C SER A 62 -5.87 1.86 -5.28
N LEU A 63 -7.10 2.30 -5.54
CA LEU A 63 -7.38 3.59 -6.19
C LEU A 63 -6.95 4.78 -5.33
N ILE A 64 -7.25 4.75 -4.02
CA ILE A 64 -6.82 5.79 -3.08
C ILE A 64 -5.30 5.88 -3.03
N LEU A 65 -4.61 4.73 -2.95
CA LEU A 65 -3.15 4.69 -2.95
C LEU A 65 -2.59 5.28 -4.24
N LYS A 66 -3.11 4.85 -5.41
CA LYS A 66 -2.69 5.39 -6.71
C LYS A 66 -2.89 6.92 -6.78
N PHE A 67 -4.04 7.42 -6.35
CA PHE A 67 -4.31 8.86 -6.36
C PHE A 67 -3.40 9.63 -5.37
N SER A 68 -3.12 9.04 -4.21
CA SER A 68 -2.21 9.63 -3.22
C SER A 68 -0.77 9.72 -3.75
N LEU A 69 -0.31 8.68 -4.45
CA LEU A 69 1.01 8.65 -5.10
C LEU A 69 1.08 9.68 -6.25
N LEU A 70 0.04 9.77 -7.08
CA LEU A 70 -0.08 10.79 -8.14
C LEU A 70 -0.08 12.22 -7.56
N ARG A 71 -0.83 12.46 -6.48
CA ARG A 71 -0.85 13.75 -5.79
C ARG A 71 0.52 14.09 -5.19
N GLY A 72 1.22 13.09 -4.65
CA GLY A 72 2.58 13.21 -4.15
C GLY A 72 3.57 13.59 -5.26
N ASN A 73 3.53 12.91 -6.41
CA ASN A 73 4.35 13.24 -7.57
C ASN A 73 4.07 14.66 -8.08
N ARG A 74 2.79 15.04 -8.23
CA ARG A 74 2.43 16.39 -8.70
C ARG A 74 2.86 17.50 -7.75
N ARG A 75 2.85 17.24 -6.43
CA ARG A 75 3.37 18.18 -5.44
C ARG A 75 4.88 18.36 -5.61
N ARG A 76 5.63 17.26 -5.80
CA ARG A 76 7.09 17.25 -5.99
C ARG A 76 7.54 17.93 -7.28
N GLU A 77 6.78 17.80 -8.36
CA GLU A 77 7.03 18.50 -9.63
C GLU A 77 6.85 20.02 -9.53
N ASN A 78 6.09 20.51 -8.55
CA ASN A 78 5.85 21.93 -8.33
C ASN A 78 6.81 22.57 -7.30
N LEU A 79 7.74 21.80 -6.69
CA LEU A 79 8.73 22.37 -5.77
C LEU A 79 9.82 23.13 -6.55
N PRO A 80 10.18 24.36 -6.13
CA PRO A 80 11.26 25.12 -6.75
C PRO A 80 12.62 24.39 -6.63
N SER A 81 13.45 24.51 -7.68
CA SER A 81 14.78 23.85 -7.82
C SER A 81 15.67 23.98 -6.58
N GLU A 82 15.60 25.11 -5.88
CA GLU A 82 16.48 25.38 -4.74
C GLU A 82 16.08 24.62 -3.47
N GLU A 83 14.78 24.38 -3.24
CA GLU A 83 14.30 23.53 -2.14
C GLU A 83 14.68 22.05 -2.38
N HIS A 84 14.67 21.61 -3.64
CA HIS A 84 15.11 20.26 -4.03
C HIS A 84 16.57 20.00 -3.64
N LYS A 85 17.47 20.95 -3.91
CA LYS A 85 18.90 20.82 -3.58
C LYS A 85 19.15 20.82 -2.08
N GLN A 86 18.47 21.71 -1.34
CA GLN A 86 18.59 21.81 0.12
C GLN A 86 18.11 20.53 0.83
N GLU A 87 17.02 19.92 0.36
CA GLU A 87 16.54 18.65 0.92
C GLU A 87 17.44 17.46 0.56
N ILE A 88 18.06 17.44 -0.63
CA ILE A 88 19.07 16.42 -1.00
C ILE A 88 20.31 16.53 -0.10
N GLU A 89 20.81 17.74 0.15
CA GLU A 89 21.93 18.00 1.07
C GLU A 89 21.57 17.62 2.51
N ARG A 90 20.36 17.95 2.97
CA ARG A 90 19.83 17.54 4.28
C ARG A 90 19.75 16.02 4.41
N CYS A 91 19.25 15.33 3.37
CA CYS A 91 19.16 13.87 3.35
C CYS A 91 20.53 13.18 3.18
N ALA A 92 21.60 13.90 2.86
CA ALA A 92 22.98 13.39 2.88
C ALA A 92 23.58 13.40 4.29
N GLN A 93 23.05 14.26 5.18
CA GLN A 93 23.56 14.45 6.54
C GLN A 93 22.80 13.62 7.60
N GLU A 94 21.56 13.22 7.32
CA GLU A 94 20.75 12.30 8.14
C GLU A 94 20.21 11.15 7.28
N PRO A 95 20.07 9.91 7.80
CA PRO A 95 19.45 8.80 7.06
C PRO A 95 17.98 9.12 6.76
N CYS A 96 17.76 9.61 5.55
CA CYS A 96 16.49 10.17 5.11
C CYS A 96 15.71 9.09 4.35
N ASP A 97 14.77 8.41 5.02
CA ASP A 97 13.95 7.35 4.39
C ASP A 97 13.04 7.86 3.24
N SER A 98 12.97 9.18 3.00
CA SER A 98 12.23 9.82 1.90
C SER A 98 13.17 10.62 1.00
N HIS A 99 13.93 9.95 0.14
CA HIS A 99 14.68 10.63 -0.93
C HIS A 99 13.73 11.27 -1.94
N LEU A 100 13.95 12.55 -2.27
CA LEU A 100 13.13 13.26 -3.27
C LEU A 100 13.32 12.77 -4.70
N ASP A 101 14.46 12.16 -5.00
CA ASP A 101 14.75 11.54 -6.29
C ASP A 101 13.89 10.29 -6.56
N PHE A 102 13.20 9.76 -5.55
CA PHE A 102 12.36 8.58 -5.71
C PHE A 102 11.02 8.94 -6.37
N LYS A 103 10.95 8.72 -7.69
CA LYS A 103 9.71 8.86 -8.45
C LYS A 103 8.83 7.62 -8.27
N TYR A 104 7.63 7.80 -7.73
CA TYR A 104 6.65 6.72 -7.63
C TYR A 104 6.30 6.23 -9.04
N THR A 105 6.46 4.91 -9.27
CA THR A 105 6.12 4.29 -10.55
C THR A 105 4.64 3.93 -10.53
N THR A 106 3.83 4.79 -11.16
CA THR A 106 2.38 4.59 -11.36
C THR A 106 2.03 3.60 -12.44
#